data_AF-A0A423FDF9-F1
#
_entry.id   AF-A0A423FDF9-F1
#
_cell.length_a   1.000
_cell.length_b   1.000
_cell.length_c   1.000
_cell.angle_alpha   90.00
_cell.angle_beta   90.00
_cell.angle_gamma   90.00
#
_symmetry.space_group_name_H-M   'P 1'
#
loop_
_entity.id
_entity.type
_entity.pdbx_description
1 polymer ?
#
loop_
_entity_poly.entity_id
_entity_poly.type
_entity_poly.pdbx_seq_one_letter_code
_entity_poly.pdbx_strand_id
1 'polypeptide(L)'
;MSDSHTEESVVTLQSKAEYENAINLSQHVPAAKIISEMVLDAFHTSKESDQIRELRTAIRQAHDAFDDDKAYELMGQLKQLKDAEAADNAALENLSSQFSISRILSSFKDDPEFQELVYGLALKVLNQSHQAISNPSAAKGKAARAKKDTEVFVISKDGISVTLPLRTPRSKLNVDREALEFLGFAFVGEGSEAELESETFVDNSGVEQPITRKSIVTALQQQSAFDGYTIAAQ
;
A
#
# COMPACT_ATOMS: atom_id res chain seq x y z
N MET A 1 -47.25 -15.27 -39.92
CA MET A 1 -46.34 -14.13 -39.72
C MET A 1 -45.93 -14.18 -38.26
N SER A 2 -44.68 -14.51 -38.00
CA SER A 2 -44.14 -14.59 -36.64
C SER A 2 -43.69 -13.19 -36.25
N ASP A 3 -44.46 -12.52 -35.41
CA ASP A 3 -44.05 -11.26 -34.81
C ASP A 3 -43.14 -11.56 -33.61
N SER A 4 -41.85 -11.37 -33.85
CA SER A 4 -40.82 -11.25 -32.83
C SER A 4 -41.06 -10.00 -31.99
N HIS A 5 -41.54 -10.17 -30.77
CA HIS A 5 -41.44 -9.14 -29.72
C HIS A 5 -41.25 -9.82 -28.36
N THR A 6 -40.05 -10.34 -28.14
CA THR A 6 -39.53 -10.60 -26.80
C THR A 6 -38.00 -10.51 -26.85
N GLU A 7 -37.48 -9.37 -27.30
CA GLU A 7 -36.15 -8.95 -26.88
C GLU A 7 -36.33 -8.17 -25.57
N GLU A 8 -36.68 -8.90 -24.51
CA GLU A 8 -36.35 -8.45 -23.16
C GLU A 8 -34.84 -8.22 -23.14
N SER A 9 -34.48 -6.98 -22.84
CA SER A 9 -33.13 -6.48 -22.60
C SER A 9 -32.39 -7.40 -21.62
N VAL A 10 -31.78 -8.47 -22.13
CA VAL A 10 -30.65 -9.12 -21.47
C VAL A 10 -29.54 -8.08 -21.54
N VAL A 11 -29.37 -7.29 -20.47
CA VAL A 11 -28.15 -6.52 -20.26
C VAL A 11 -27.06 -7.56 -20.10
N THR A 12 -26.50 -7.99 -21.23
CA THR A 12 -25.30 -8.81 -21.25
C THR A 12 -24.23 -7.93 -20.61
N LEU A 13 -23.81 -8.30 -19.40
CA LEU A 13 -22.72 -7.67 -18.66
C LEU A 13 -21.39 -8.00 -19.36
N GLN A 14 -21.30 -7.72 -20.66
CA GLN A 14 -20.21 -8.13 -21.53
C GLN A 14 -18.90 -7.53 -21.05
N SER A 15 -18.87 -6.23 -20.74
CA SER A 15 -17.67 -5.58 -20.18
C SER A 15 -17.28 -6.12 -18.81
N LYS A 16 -18.24 -6.56 -17.99
CA LYS A 16 -17.94 -7.25 -16.71
C LYS A 16 -17.30 -8.61 -16.98
N ALA A 17 -17.88 -9.40 -17.88
CA ALA A 17 -17.33 -10.71 -18.25
C ALA A 17 -15.95 -10.59 -18.90
N GLU A 18 -15.74 -9.60 -19.77
CA GLU A 18 -14.44 -9.27 -20.37
C GLU A 18 -13.42 -8.88 -19.30
N TYR A 19 -13.81 -8.05 -18.33
CA TYR A 19 -12.97 -7.67 -17.19
C TYR A 19 -12.58 -8.86 -16.31
N GLU A 20 -13.57 -9.65 -15.86
CA GLU A 20 -13.35 -10.83 -15.03
C GLU A 20 -12.45 -11.85 -15.74
N ASN A 21 -12.68 -12.08 -17.03
CA ASN A 21 -11.81 -12.91 -17.85
C ASN A 21 -10.38 -12.33 -17.93
N ALA A 22 -10.21 -11.06 -18.26
CA ALA A 22 -8.90 -10.41 -18.39
C ALA A 22 -8.07 -10.48 -17.09
N ILE A 23 -8.71 -10.33 -15.92
CA ILE A 23 -8.05 -10.50 -14.62
C ILE A 23 -7.62 -11.95 -14.39
N ASN A 24 -8.47 -12.91 -14.73
CA ASN A 24 -8.20 -14.34 -14.50
C ASN A 24 -7.12 -14.90 -15.44
N LEU A 25 -7.05 -14.44 -16.69
CA LEU A 25 -6.07 -14.90 -17.67
C LEU A 25 -4.62 -14.42 -17.40
N SER A 26 -4.37 -13.64 -16.33
CA SER A 26 -3.03 -13.15 -15.96
C SER A 26 -2.28 -12.38 -17.05
N GLN A 27 -3.01 -11.80 -18.01
CA GLN A 27 -2.45 -11.01 -19.12
C GLN A 27 -2.00 -9.61 -18.70
N HIS A 28 -2.39 -9.17 -17.49
CA HIS A 28 -2.08 -7.84 -16.96
C HIS A 28 -1.12 -7.92 -15.76
N VAL A 29 -0.21 -6.95 -15.68
CA VAL A 29 0.71 -6.79 -14.55
C VAL A 29 -0.06 -6.58 -13.24
N PRO A 30 0.44 -7.03 -12.07
CA PRO A 30 -0.33 -6.95 -10.82
C PRO A 30 -0.74 -5.52 -10.45
N ALA A 31 0.10 -4.52 -10.74
CA ALA A 31 -0.24 -3.12 -10.51
C ALA A 31 -1.48 -2.65 -11.29
N ALA A 32 -1.66 -3.14 -12.52
CA ALA A 32 -2.85 -2.83 -13.33
C ALA A 32 -4.12 -3.47 -12.75
N LYS A 33 -4.00 -4.66 -12.14
CA LYS A 33 -5.11 -5.32 -11.44
C LYS A 33 -5.51 -4.55 -10.18
N ILE A 34 -4.53 -4.08 -9.40
CA ILE A 34 -4.78 -3.27 -8.19
C ILE A 34 -5.49 -1.96 -8.54
N ILE A 35 -5.03 -1.27 -9.60
CA ILE A 35 -5.64 -0.02 -10.04
C ILE A 35 -7.08 -0.25 -10.50
N SER A 36 -7.36 -1.36 -11.20
CA SER A 36 -8.70 -1.64 -11.71
C SER A 36 -9.68 -2.10 -10.62
N GLU A 37 -9.22 -2.86 -9.63
CA GLU A 37 -10.01 -3.23 -8.44
C GLU A 37 -10.37 -1.99 -7.61
N MET A 38 -9.42 -1.07 -7.40
CA MET A 38 -9.67 0.21 -6.71
C MET A 38 -10.78 1.03 -7.39
N VAL A 39 -10.87 1.00 -8.73
CA VAL A 39 -11.95 1.69 -9.45
C VAL A 39 -13.30 1.06 -9.11
N LEU A 40 -13.40 -0.27 -9.08
CA LEU A 40 -14.64 -0.94 -8.72
C LEU A 40 -15.01 -0.71 -7.26
N ASP A 41 -14.04 -0.76 -6.34
CA ASP A 41 -14.26 -0.50 -4.92
C ASP A 41 -14.82 0.91 -4.66
N ALA A 42 -14.38 1.90 -5.44
CA ALA A 42 -14.92 3.26 -5.34
C ALA A 42 -16.42 3.35 -5.65
N PHE A 43 -16.94 2.43 -6.48
CA PHE A 43 -18.38 2.35 -6.80
C PHE A 43 -19.12 1.31 -5.94
N HIS A 44 -18.41 0.43 -5.25
CA HIS A 44 -18.97 -0.55 -4.32
C HIS A 44 -18.94 -0.03 -2.88
N THR A 45 -19.75 0.98 -2.57
CA THR A 45 -20.00 1.35 -1.17
C THR A 45 -21.12 0.47 -0.59
N SER A 46 -21.02 0.12 0.71
CA SER A 46 -21.91 -0.82 1.41
C SER A 46 -23.39 -0.65 1.04
N LYS A 47 -24.03 -1.77 0.68
CA LYS A 47 -25.45 -1.86 0.28
C LYS A 47 -26.43 -1.59 1.43
N GLU A 48 -25.97 -1.69 2.68
CA GLU A 48 -26.78 -1.39 3.86
C GLU A 48 -26.26 -0.11 4.50
N SER A 49 -27.18 0.84 4.76
CA SER A 49 -26.88 2.07 5.48
C SER A 49 -26.25 1.74 6.84
N ASP A 50 -25.12 2.37 7.15
CA ASP A 50 -24.44 2.21 8.44
C ASP A 50 -25.39 2.46 9.62
N GLN A 51 -26.36 3.36 9.43
CA GLN A 51 -27.40 3.67 10.42
C GLN A 51 -28.32 2.48 10.71
N ILE A 52 -28.66 1.65 9.71
CA ILE A 52 -29.46 0.42 9.92
C ILE A 52 -28.66 -0.59 10.75
N ARG A 53 -27.36 -0.73 10.45
CA ARG A 53 -26.48 -1.64 11.16
C ARG A 53 -26.30 -1.22 12.63
N GLU A 54 -26.13 0.08 12.87
CA GLU A 54 -26.04 0.66 14.20
C GLU A 54 -27.35 0.47 14.98
N LEU A 55 -28.51 0.78 14.37
CA LEU A 55 -29.82 0.58 14.99
C LEU A 55 -30.05 -0.89 15.38
N ARG A 56 -29.72 -1.85 14.51
CA ARG A 56 -29.83 -3.28 14.85
C ARG A 56 -28.96 -3.67 16.04
N THR A 57 -27.78 -3.08 16.14
CA THR A 57 -26.86 -3.33 17.25
C THR A 57 -27.41 -2.72 18.54
N ALA A 58 -27.92 -1.49 18.50
CA ALA A 58 -28.54 -0.82 19.64
C ALA A 58 -29.81 -1.54 20.13
N ILE A 59 -30.64 -2.06 19.21
CA ILE A 59 -31.82 -2.86 19.56
C ILE A 59 -31.41 -4.14 20.29
N ARG A 60 -30.36 -4.83 19.81
CA ARG A 60 -29.84 -6.03 20.48
C ARG A 60 -29.35 -5.70 21.90
N GLN A 61 -28.61 -4.60 22.06
CA GLN A 61 -28.14 -4.14 23.37
C GLN A 61 -29.29 -3.77 24.31
N ALA A 62 -30.35 -3.12 23.81
CA ALA A 62 -31.53 -2.80 24.61
C ALA A 62 -32.26 -4.07 25.10
N HIS A 63 -32.38 -5.08 24.22
CA HIS A 63 -32.93 -6.38 24.61
C HIS A 63 -32.06 -7.11 25.65
N ASP A 64 -30.74 -7.12 25.46
CA ASP A 64 -29.81 -7.75 26.40
C ASP A 64 -29.82 -7.04 27.78
N ALA A 65 -30.16 -5.75 27.80
CA ALA A 65 -30.34 -4.95 29.01
C ALA A 65 -31.76 -5.03 29.61
N PHE A 66 -32.68 -5.78 28.99
CA PHE A 66 -34.11 -5.84 29.34
C PHE A 66 -34.80 -4.47 29.37
N ASP A 67 -34.33 -3.53 28.54
CA ASP A 67 -34.91 -2.19 28.37
C ASP A 67 -35.90 -2.22 27.20
N ASP A 68 -37.09 -2.80 27.46
CA ASP A 68 -38.11 -3.05 26.45
C ASP A 68 -38.64 -1.74 25.83
N ASP A 69 -38.82 -0.69 26.63
CA ASP A 69 -39.30 0.61 26.15
C ASP A 69 -38.34 1.20 25.10
N LYS A 70 -37.03 1.15 25.39
CA LYS A 70 -36.00 1.60 24.45
C LYS A 70 -35.88 0.69 23.23
N ALA A 71 -36.03 -0.62 23.40
CA ALA A 71 -36.03 -1.55 22.27
C ALA A 71 -37.18 -1.26 21.30
N TYR A 72 -38.39 -0.99 21.82
CA TYR A 72 -39.56 -0.62 21.00
C TYR A 72 -39.36 0.71 20.26
N GLU A 73 -38.80 1.73 20.92
CA GLU A 73 -38.49 3.01 20.28
C GLU A 73 -37.52 2.82 19.10
N LEU A 74 -36.42 2.10 19.33
CA LEU A 74 -35.40 1.84 18.31
C LEU A 74 -35.94 0.97 17.16
N MET A 75 -36.82 0.01 17.44
CA MET A 75 -37.53 -0.75 16.39
C MET A 75 -38.44 0.14 15.55
N GLY A 76 -39.11 1.12 16.16
CA GLY A 76 -39.90 2.12 15.45
C GLY A 76 -39.04 2.94 14.47
N GLN A 77 -37.87 3.40 14.92
CA GLN A 77 -36.90 4.11 14.08
C GLN A 77 -36.36 3.22 12.95
N LEU A 78 -36.02 1.96 13.25
CA LEU A 78 -35.59 0.99 12.24
C LEU A 78 -36.66 0.75 11.17
N LYS A 79 -37.94 0.68 11.58
CA LYS A 79 -39.05 0.51 10.63
C LYS A 79 -39.19 1.73 9.72
N GLN A 80 -39.18 2.93 10.28
CA GLN A 80 -39.27 4.17 9.49
C GLN A 80 -38.14 4.27 8.46
N LEU A 81 -36.92 3.94 8.87
CA LEU A 81 -35.76 3.97 7.99
C LEU A 81 -35.87 2.92 6.87
N LYS A 82 -36.36 1.71 7.18
CA LYS A 82 -36.62 0.68 6.15
C LYS A 82 -37.73 1.07 5.18
N ASP A 83 -38.81 1.67 5.67
CA ASP A 83 -39.91 2.14 4.83
C ASP A 83 -39.41 3.28 3.91
N ALA A 84 -38.52 4.14 4.40
CA ALA A 84 -37.85 5.16 3.58
C ALA A 84 -36.93 4.53 2.52
N GLU A 85 -36.07 3.56 2.87
CA GLU A 85 -35.23 2.85 1.88
C GLU A 85 -36.08 2.14 0.81
N ALA A 86 -37.23 1.57 1.19
CA ALA A 86 -38.14 0.96 0.24
C ALA A 86 -38.75 2.00 -0.72
N ALA A 87 -39.12 3.17 -0.21
CA ALA A 87 -39.61 4.28 -1.02
C ALA A 87 -38.54 4.83 -1.97
N ASP A 88 -37.30 5.00 -1.48
CA ASP A 88 -36.16 5.45 -2.27
C ASP A 88 -35.84 4.46 -3.40
N ASN A 89 -35.83 3.16 -3.10
CA ASN A 89 -35.63 2.13 -4.11
C ASN A 89 -36.72 2.13 -5.18
N ALA A 90 -37.99 2.31 -4.79
CA ALA A 90 -39.11 2.42 -5.73
C ALA A 90 -38.98 3.68 -6.61
N ALA A 91 -38.53 4.80 -6.04
CA ALA A 91 -38.27 6.02 -6.79
C ALA A 91 -37.11 5.84 -7.79
N LEU A 92 -36.04 5.16 -7.38
CA LEU A 92 -34.90 4.84 -8.26
C LEU A 92 -35.30 3.88 -9.39
N GLU A 93 -36.10 2.85 -9.11
CA GLU A 93 -36.63 1.94 -10.12
C GLU A 93 -37.49 2.71 -11.14
N ASN A 94 -38.37 3.58 -10.65
CA ASN A 94 -39.19 4.43 -11.49
C ASN A 94 -38.33 5.36 -12.37
N LEU A 95 -37.30 6.00 -11.81
CA LEU A 95 -36.37 6.85 -12.55
C LEU A 95 -35.62 6.07 -13.65
N SER A 96 -35.15 4.86 -13.32
CA SER A 96 -34.44 3.97 -14.26
C SER A 96 -35.35 3.45 -15.39
N SER A 97 -36.66 3.32 -15.14
CA SER A 97 -37.64 2.94 -16.15
C SER A 97 -37.92 4.05 -17.16
N GLN A 98 -37.78 5.31 -16.73
CA GLN A 98 -38.10 6.48 -17.56
C GLN A 98 -36.88 7.02 -18.33
N PHE A 99 -35.68 6.89 -17.76
CA PHE A 99 -34.46 7.45 -18.32
C PHE A 99 -33.35 6.41 -18.38
N SER A 100 -32.59 6.41 -19.48
CA SER A 100 -31.39 5.59 -19.56
C SER A 100 -30.34 6.06 -18.54
N ILE A 101 -29.55 5.13 -18.02
CA ILE A 101 -28.49 5.44 -17.05
C ILE A 101 -27.51 6.50 -17.57
N SER A 102 -27.18 6.47 -18.87
CA SER A 102 -26.32 7.48 -19.50
C SER A 102 -26.94 8.88 -19.43
N ARG A 103 -28.26 9.00 -19.67
CA ARG A 103 -28.97 10.27 -19.56
C ARG A 103 -29.00 10.77 -18.11
N ILE A 104 -29.26 9.87 -17.16
CA ILE A 104 -29.23 10.19 -15.73
C ILE A 104 -27.84 10.73 -15.35
N LEU A 105 -26.77 9.98 -15.63
CA LEU A 105 -25.39 10.41 -15.32
C LEU A 105 -25.02 11.75 -15.98
N SER A 106 -25.42 11.95 -17.24
CA SER A 106 -25.15 13.22 -17.94
C SER A 106 -25.84 14.43 -17.30
N SER A 107 -26.96 14.23 -16.59
CA SER A 107 -27.65 15.32 -15.89
C SER A 107 -26.89 15.78 -14.65
N PHE A 108 -26.06 14.93 -14.07
CA PHE A 108 -25.20 15.24 -12.92
C PHE A 108 -23.81 15.76 -13.31
N LYS A 109 -23.51 15.94 -14.61
CA LYS A 109 -22.16 16.33 -15.07
C LYS A 109 -21.63 17.63 -14.43
N ASP A 110 -22.53 18.56 -14.10
CA ASP A 110 -22.23 19.87 -13.53
C ASP A 110 -22.49 19.92 -12.01
N ASP A 111 -22.92 18.80 -11.42
CA ASP A 111 -23.16 18.69 -9.98
C ASP A 111 -21.82 18.64 -9.22
N PRO A 112 -21.59 19.50 -8.21
CA PRO A 112 -20.33 19.53 -7.49
C PRO A 112 -19.96 18.22 -6.78
N GLU A 113 -20.93 17.50 -6.23
CA GLU A 113 -20.69 16.26 -5.50
C GLU A 113 -20.33 15.12 -6.47
N PHE A 114 -21.03 15.06 -7.61
CA PHE A 114 -20.69 14.13 -8.67
C PHE A 114 -19.30 14.42 -9.28
N GLN A 115 -18.97 15.70 -9.48
CA GLN A 115 -17.65 16.11 -9.94
C GLN A 115 -16.56 15.70 -8.94
N GLU A 116 -16.74 15.95 -7.65
CA GLU A 116 -15.78 15.55 -6.62
C GLU A 116 -15.52 14.03 -6.63
N LEU A 117 -16.57 13.23 -6.81
CA LEU A 117 -16.43 11.77 -6.91
C LEU A 117 -15.63 11.36 -8.15
N VAL A 118 -15.98 11.90 -9.32
CA VAL A 118 -15.32 11.57 -10.59
C VAL A 118 -13.86 12.04 -10.61
N TYR A 119 -13.60 13.29 -10.22
CA TYR A 119 -12.24 13.84 -10.16
C TYR A 119 -11.41 13.20 -9.05
N GLY A 120 -12.01 12.89 -7.90
CA GLY A 120 -11.37 12.15 -6.83
C GLY A 120 -10.93 10.75 -7.28
N LEU A 121 -11.78 10.03 -8.01
CA LEU A 121 -11.43 8.75 -8.61
C LEU A 121 -10.31 8.90 -9.66
N ALA A 122 -10.42 9.89 -10.55
CA ALA A 122 -9.41 10.16 -11.57
C ALA A 122 -8.04 10.47 -10.93
N LEU A 123 -8.01 11.27 -9.86
CA LEU A 123 -6.80 11.60 -9.11
C LEU A 123 -6.20 10.35 -8.43
N LYS A 124 -7.03 9.49 -7.85
CA LYS A 124 -6.56 8.21 -7.28
C LYS A 124 -5.93 7.32 -8.35
N VAL A 125 -6.58 7.16 -9.50
CA VAL A 125 -6.05 6.38 -10.63
C VAL A 125 -4.74 6.98 -11.14
N LEU A 126 -4.67 8.31 -11.29
CA LEU A 126 -3.47 9.02 -11.72
C LEU A 126 -2.28 8.76 -10.76
N ASN A 127 -2.51 8.93 -9.47
CA ASN A 127 -1.48 8.72 -8.44
C ASN A 127 -1.02 7.27 -8.38
N GLN A 128 -1.94 6.30 -8.42
CA GLN A 128 -1.58 4.89 -8.38
C GLN A 128 -0.88 4.43 -9.66
N SER A 129 -1.29 4.94 -10.82
CA SER A 129 -0.60 4.70 -12.09
C SER A 129 0.82 5.26 -12.05
N HIS A 130 1.00 6.48 -11.55
CA HIS A 130 2.32 7.08 -11.38
C HIS A 130 3.21 6.23 -10.44
N GLN A 131 2.68 5.76 -9.32
CA GLN A 131 3.41 4.86 -8.41
C GLN A 131 3.78 3.53 -9.08
N ALA A 132 2.86 2.93 -9.81
CA ALA A 132 3.09 1.67 -10.53
C ALA A 132 4.18 1.80 -11.61
N ILE A 133 4.22 2.93 -12.32
CA ILE A 133 5.21 3.20 -13.37
C ILE A 133 6.57 3.58 -12.77
N SER A 134 6.59 4.40 -11.71
CA SER A 134 7.82 4.85 -11.07
C SER A 134 8.50 3.75 -10.24
N ASN A 135 7.73 2.81 -9.69
CA ASN A 135 8.23 1.68 -8.88
C ASN A 135 7.66 0.32 -9.36
N PRO A 136 8.03 -0.16 -10.55
CA PRO A 136 7.46 -1.38 -11.14
C PRO A 136 7.83 -2.67 -10.38
N SER A 137 8.81 -2.63 -9.46
CA SER A 137 9.27 -3.78 -8.66
C SER A 137 8.41 -4.09 -7.44
N ALA A 138 7.46 -3.21 -7.06
CA ALA A 138 6.61 -3.42 -5.88
C ALA A 138 5.62 -4.59 -6.03
N ALA A 139 5.34 -5.02 -7.26
CA ALA A 139 4.36 -6.08 -7.56
C ALA A 139 4.89 -7.52 -7.36
N LYS A 140 6.19 -7.71 -7.13
CA LYS A 140 6.81 -9.02 -6.87
C LYS A 140 7.92 -8.89 -5.82
N GLY A 141 7.56 -8.42 -4.64
CA GLY A 141 8.50 -8.34 -3.53
C GLY A 141 7.75 -8.28 -2.23
N LYS A 142 8.00 -9.25 -1.35
CA LYS A 142 7.70 -9.19 0.09
C LYS A 142 7.82 -7.75 0.55
N ALA A 143 6.76 -7.22 1.18
CA ALA A 143 6.70 -5.95 1.89
C ALA A 143 7.99 -5.14 1.77
N ALA A 144 8.04 -4.22 0.81
CA ALA A 144 9.05 -3.18 0.80
C ALA A 144 8.86 -2.40 2.10
N ARG A 145 9.54 -2.84 3.16
CA ARG A 145 9.79 -2.04 4.36
C ARG A 145 10.22 -0.69 3.83
N ALA A 146 9.57 0.35 4.37
CA ALA A 146 9.96 1.74 4.20
C ALA A 146 11.47 1.81 4.03
N LYS A 147 11.95 2.52 3.01
CA LYS A 147 13.37 2.87 2.88
C LYS A 147 13.78 3.42 4.23
N LYS A 148 14.42 2.57 5.05
CA LYS A 148 15.07 3.01 6.26
C LYS A 148 16.17 3.90 5.72
N ASP A 149 16.15 5.17 6.11
CA ASP A 149 17.24 6.08 5.81
C ASP A 149 18.55 5.32 6.04
N THR A 150 19.43 5.35 5.04
CA THR A 150 20.71 4.67 5.12
C THR A 150 21.45 5.33 6.27
N GLU A 151 21.53 4.66 7.43
CA GLU A 151 22.25 5.17 8.59
C GLU A 151 23.72 5.36 8.17
N VAL A 152 24.15 6.62 8.04
CA VAL A 152 25.53 6.96 7.68
C VAL A 152 26.30 7.18 8.96
N PHE A 153 27.43 6.51 9.10
CA PHE A 153 28.36 6.73 10.20
C PHE A 153 29.59 7.48 9.72
N VAL A 154 30.13 8.35 10.56
CA VAL A 154 31.40 9.04 10.35
C VAL A 154 32.43 8.41 11.28
N ILE A 155 33.45 7.78 10.69
CA ILE A 155 34.59 7.19 11.41
C ILE A 155 35.69 8.25 11.43
N SER A 156 36.22 8.56 12.60
CA SER A 156 37.23 9.61 12.76
C SER A 156 38.44 9.13 13.56
N LYS A 157 39.65 9.52 13.12
CA LYS A 157 40.92 9.32 13.82
C LYS A 157 41.91 10.41 13.41
N ASP A 158 42.64 10.96 14.39
CA ASP A 158 43.71 11.95 14.17
C ASP A 158 43.29 13.16 13.32
N GLY A 159 42.04 13.60 13.45
CA GLY A 159 41.48 14.75 12.72
C GLY A 159 41.04 14.45 11.28
N ILE A 160 41.14 13.19 10.83
CA ILE A 160 40.64 12.72 9.53
C ILE A 160 39.34 11.94 9.76
N SER A 161 38.36 12.15 8.87
CA SER A 161 37.05 11.49 8.94
C SER A 161 36.65 10.89 7.59
N VAL A 162 36.08 9.69 7.62
CA VAL A 162 35.53 8.97 6.46
C VAL A 162 34.13 8.47 6.77
N THR A 163 33.31 8.28 5.73
CA THR A 163 31.91 7.84 5.91
C THR A 163 31.74 6.35 5.66
N LEU A 164 30.94 5.69 6.49
CA LEU A 164 30.54 4.30 6.36
C LEU A 164 29.01 4.18 6.39
N PRO A 165 28.34 4.12 5.24
CA PRO A 165 26.89 3.97 5.16
C PRO A 165 26.44 2.53 5.43
N LEU A 166 25.45 2.34 6.30
CA LEU A 166 24.82 1.05 6.56
C LEU A 166 23.79 0.72 5.47
N ARG A 167 24.27 0.14 4.36
CA ARG A 167 23.47 -0.10 3.15
C ARG A 167 22.53 -1.31 3.25
N THR A 168 21.29 -1.12 2.80
CA THR A 168 20.30 -2.18 2.51
C THR A 168 19.69 -1.95 1.12
N PRO A 169 19.79 -2.91 0.16
CA PRO A 169 20.35 -4.26 0.25
C PRO A 169 21.88 -4.30 0.38
N ARG A 170 22.45 -5.47 0.71
CA ARG A 170 23.90 -5.65 0.89
C ARG A 170 24.63 -5.42 -0.44
N SER A 171 25.48 -4.40 -0.52
CA SER A 171 26.45 -4.21 -1.61
C SER A 171 27.80 -4.85 -1.27
N LYS A 172 28.63 -5.12 -2.29
CA LYS A 172 30.03 -5.54 -2.10
C LYS A 172 30.77 -4.56 -1.17
N LEU A 173 31.74 -5.05 -0.39
CA LEU A 173 32.50 -4.21 0.56
C LEU A 173 33.43 -3.22 -0.15
N ASN A 174 33.88 -3.53 -1.37
CA ASN A 174 34.71 -2.63 -2.20
C ASN A 174 34.06 -1.25 -2.45
N VAL A 175 32.73 -1.12 -2.29
CA VAL A 175 32.04 0.19 -2.39
C VAL A 175 32.45 1.15 -1.26
N ASP A 176 32.84 0.62 -0.10
CA ASP A 176 33.29 1.42 1.06
C ASP A 176 34.79 1.20 1.32
N ARG A 177 35.55 0.98 0.24
CA ARG A 177 36.99 0.73 0.27
C ARG A 177 37.75 1.80 1.05
N GLU A 178 37.42 3.07 0.84
CA GLU A 178 38.05 4.19 1.57
C GLU A 178 37.91 4.06 3.09
N ALA A 179 36.70 3.71 3.58
CA ALA A 179 36.47 3.53 5.01
C ALA A 179 37.17 2.29 5.57
N LEU A 180 37.27 1.24 4.77
CA LEU A 180 37.94 0.00 5.16
C LEU A 180 39.47 0.14 5.18
N GLU A 181 40.05 0.78 4.16
CA GLU A 181 41.48 1.12 4.13
C GLU A 181 41.83 2.09 5.26
N PHE A 182 40.95 3.02 5.60
CA PHE A 182 41.14 3.91 6.75
C PHE A 182 41.22 3.16 8.09
N LEU A 183 40.53 2.02 8.21
CA LEU A 183 40.59 1.12 9.38
C LEU A 183 41.76 0.13 9.32
N GLY A 184 42.57 0.16 8.25
CA GLY A 184 43.74 -0.71 8.07
C GLY A 184 43.49 -2.00 7.30
N PHE A 185 42.33 -2.15 6.65
CA PHE A 185 42.08 -3.29 5.76
C PHE A 185 42.79 -3.13 4.42
N ALA A 186 43.34 -4.22 3.90
CA ALA A 186 43.98 -4.26 2.61
C ALA A 186 43.07 -4.92 1.56
N PHE A 187 43.20 -4.45 0.31
CA PHE A 187 42.50 -4.99 -0.84
C PHE A 187 43.51 -5.50 -1.87
N VAL A 188 43.22 -6.66 -2.48
CA VAL A 188 44.00 -7.28 -3.54
C VAL A 188 43.25 -7.13 -4.86
N GLY A 189 43.95 -6.70 -5.92
CA GLY A 189 43.37 -6.47 -7.25
C GLY A 189 43.17 -4.99 -7.59
N GLU A 190 42.63 -4.71 -8.77
CA GLU A 190 42.47 -3.35 -9.32
C GLU A 190 41.00 -2.94 -9.47
N GLY A 191 40.72 -1.68 -9.16
CA GLY A 191 39.41 -1.06 -9.42
C GLY A 191 38.25 -1.73 -8.69
N SER A 192 37.12 -1.89 -9.41
CA SER A 192 35.86 -2.43 -8.87
C SER A 192 35.90 -3.92 -8.55
N GLU A 193 36.90 -4.64 -9.06
CA GLU A 193 37.10 -6.07 -8.82
C GLU A 193 38.08 -6.37 -7.68
N ALA A 194 38.60 -5.34 -7.00
CA ALA A 194 39.45 -5.54 -5.83
C ALA A 194 38.66 -6.21 -4.68
N GLU A 195 39.25 -7.23 -4.09
CA GLU A 195 38.68 -8.01 -2.98
C GLU A 195 39.47 -7.78 -1.71
N LEU A 196 38.83 -7.95 -0.55
CA LEU A 196 39.50 -7.82 0.74
C LEU A 196 40.52 -8.95 0.91
N GLU A 197 41.72 -8.61 1.41
CA GLU A 197 42.78 -9.58 1.67
C GLU A 197 42.42 -10.56 2.81
N SER A 198 41.66 -10.07 3.79
CA SER A 198 41.10 -10.86 4.90
C SER A 198 39.60 -10.67 4.96
N GLU A 199 38.85 -11.69 5.35
CA GLU A 199 37.41 -11.60 5.59
C GLU A 199 37.05 -11.37 7.07
N THR A 200 38.04 -11.36 7.96
CA THR A 200 37.85 -11.22 9.41
C THR A 200 38.79 -10.17 10.02
N PHE A 201 38.40 -9.62 11.17
CA PHE A 201 39.24 -8.81 12.05
C PHE A 201 39.18 -9.38 13.47
N VAL A 202 40.22 -9.17 14.26
CA VAL A 202 40.30 -9.65 15.65
C VAL A 202 39.90 -8.52 16.60
N ASP A 203 39.03 -8.82 17.56
CA ASP A 203 38.67 -7.86 18.60
C ASP A 203 39.68 -7.86 19.77
N ASN A 204 39.54 -6.90 20.69
CA ASN A 204 40.40 -6.73 21.85
C ASN A 204 40.34 -7.92 22.83
N SER A 205 39.38 -8.84 22.66
CA SER A 205 39.28 -10.10 23.41
C SER A 205 39.94 -11.28 22.68
N GLY A 206 40.54 -11.05 21.52
CA GLY A 206 41.17 -12.07 20.68
C GLY A 206 40.19 -12.90 19.86
N VAL A 207 38.93 -12.46 19.72
CA VAL A 207 37.90 -13.19 18.95
C VAL A 207 37.86 -12.67 17.51
N GLU A 208 37.83 -13.58 16.55
CA GLU A 208 37.64 -13.24 15.14
C GLU A 208 36.19 -12.85 14.85
N GLN A 209 36.03 -11.67 14.27
CA GLN A 209 34.77 -11.10 13.82
C GLN A 209 34.77 -10.99 12.30
N PRO A 210 33.66 -11.29 11.61
CA PRO A 210 33.57 -11.12 10.16
C PRO A 210 33.64 -9.63 9.80
N ILE A 211 34.27 -9.28 8.70
CA ILE A 211 34.28 -7.91 8.17
C ILE A 211 32.92 -7.65 7.51
N THR A 212 32.04 -6.98 8.24
CA THR A 212 30.76 -6.49 7.73
C THR A 212 30.57 -5.06 8.22
N ARG A 213 29.82 -4.24 7.48
CA ARG A 213 29.50 -2.87 7.92
C ARG A 213 28.93 -2.84 9.34
N LYS A 214 28.07 -3.81 9.68
CA LYS A 214 27.45 -3.91 11.01
C LYS A 214 28.46 -4.28 12.10
N SER A 215 29.33 -5.26 11.87
CA SER A 215 30.33 -5.67 12.87
C SER A 215 31.37 -4.59 13.10
N ILE A 216 31.78 -3.86 12.06
CA ILE A 216 32.69 -2.70 12.18
C ILE A 216 32.04 -1.59 13.03
N VAL A 217 30.81 -1.19 12.69
CA VAL A 217 30.07 -0.17 13.45
C VAL A 217 29.92 -0.60 14.91
N THR A 218 29.54 -1.86 15.15
CA THR A 218 29.37 -2.40 16.50
C THR A 218 30.68 -2.36 17.28
N ALA A 219 31.79 -2.77 16.66
CA ALA A 219 33.09 -2.80 17.31
C ALA A 219 33.60 -1.40 17.66
N LEU A 220 33.40 -0.42 16.77
CA LEU A 220 33.75 0.97 17.01
C LEU A 220 32.88 1.62 18.09
N GLN A 221 31.56 1.35 18.10
CA GLN A 221 30.65 1.85 19.13
C GLN A 221 30.94 1.29 20.51
N GLN A 222 31.32 0.00 20.58
CA GLN A 222 31.65 -0.69 21.82
C GLN A 222 33.11 -0.51 22.23
N GLN A 223 33.93 0.14 21.40
CA GLN A 223 35.38 0.24 21.57
C GLN A 223 36.03 -1.13 21.80
N SER A 224 35.50 -2.16 21.12
CA SER A 224 35.97 -3.54 21.24
C SER A 224 37.04 -3.88 20.21
N ALA A 225 37.30 -3.02 19.23
CA ALA A 225 38.40 -3.10 18.27
C ALA A 225 38.68 -1.70 17.69
N PHE A 226 39.75 -1.59 16.88
CA PHE A 226 40.16 -0.35 16.20
C PHE A 226 40.51 0.78 17.17
N ASP A 227 41.52 0.54 18.02
CA ASP A 227 41.94 1.51 19.03
C ASP A 227 42.35 2.87 18.41
N GLY A 228 41.86 3.94 19.03
CA GLY A 228 42.07 5.32 18.59
C GLY A 228 41.10 5.82 17.52
N TYR A 229 40.19 4.98 17.02
CA TYR A 229 39.10 5.40 16.16
C TYR A 229 37.84 5.74 16.97
N THR A 230 37.04 6.67 16.44
CA THR A 230 35.73 7.04 16.97
C THR A 230 34.68 6.97 15.88
N ILE A 231 33.43 6.76 16.27
CA ILE A 231 32.31 6.69 15.33
C ILE A 231 31.13 7.51 15.83
N ALA A 232 30.49 8.26 14.93
CA ALA A 232 29.26 8.98 15.19
C ALA A 232 28.25 8.72 14.08
N ALA A 233 26.97 8.59 14.42
CA ALA A 233 25.90 8.63 13.42
C ALA A 233 25.77 10.07 12.90
N GLN A 234 25.62 10.20 11.59
CA GLN A 234 25.35 11.48 10.92
C GLN A 234 23.87 11.86 11.04
#